data_AF-A0A8J4U1Q1-F1
#
_entry.id   AF-A0A8J4U1Q1-F1
#
_cell.length_a   1.000
_cell.length_b   1.000
_cell.length_c   1.000
_cell.angle_alpha   90.00
_cell.angle_beta   90.00
_cell.angle_gamma   90.00
#
_symmetry.space_group_name_H-M   'P 1'
#
loop_
_entity.id
_entity.type
_entity.pdbx_description
1 polymer ?
#
loop_
_entity_poly.entity_id
_entity_poly.type
_entity_poly.pdbx_seq_one_letter_code
_entity_poly.pdbx_strand_id
1 'polypeptide(L)'
;MKVLVYILCFIFPLALATTAEEEEKVLDSVLRDRSHIDETLRLATEENAGNYAAALQKLRTIYHNSIKPMEHAYKYNELRQHEISAYPGRTLGDSATDGEITSKPMVLFLGPWSVGKSSMINYLLGLQDTPYQLYTGAEPTTSEFTVIMHGDKVRSVEGIVMAADSSRSFSPLEKFGQNFLEKLIGIEMPHKLLERVTFVDTPGIIENRKQQER
;
A
#
# COMPACT_ATOMS: atom_id res chain seq x y z
N MET A 1 50.84 -8.81 59.44
CA MET A 1 49.49 -8.67 60.02
C MET A 1 49.08 -7.20 60.05
N LYS A 2 48.10 -6.80 59.25
CA LYS A 2 47.11 -5.74 59.54
C LYS A 2 46.14 -5.68 58.36
N VAL A 3 44.87 -5.96 58.63
CA VAL A 3 43.76 -5.87 57.69
C VAL A 3 43.13 -4.49 57.88
N LEU A 4 42.83 -3.77 56.80
CA LEU A 4 41.88 -2.65 56.87
C LEU A 4 41.15 -2.45 55.53
N VAL A 5 39.93 -3.00 55.50
CA VAL A 5 38.71 -2.45 54.89
C VAL A 5 38.87 -1.62 53.60
N TYR A 6 38.60 -2.25 52.46
CA TYR A 6 37.93 -1.60 51.34
C TYR A 6 36.51 -2.16 51.23
N ILE A 7 35.53 -1.43 51.75
CA ILE A 7 34.10 -1.65 51.52
C ILE A 7 33.55 -0.36 50.93
N LEU A 8 32.95 -0.47 49.74
CA LEU A 8 32.01 0.42 49.02
C LEU A 8 32.34 0.45 47.52
N CYS A 9 31.28 0.44 46.70
CA CYS A 9 31.25 0.38 45.22
C CYS A 9 31.18 -1.02 44.56
N PHE A 10 30.34 -1.90 45.11
CA PHE A 10 29.79 -3.07 44.40
C PHE A 10 28.24 -3.11 44.46
N ILE A 11 27.61 -1.94 44.39
CA ILE A 11 26.17 -1.80 44.16
C ILE A 11 26.01 -0.92 42.92
N PHE A 12 25.83 -1.58 41.78
CA PHE A 12 25.21 -1.18 40.50
C PHE A 12 25.76 -2.17 39.47
N PRO A 13 24.93 -3.15 39.04
CA PRO A 13 24.09 -2.88 37.89
C PRO A 13 22.67 -3.44 38.09
N LEU A 14 21.76 -2.61 38.61
CA LEU A 14 20.32 -2.93 38.65
C LEU A 14 19.44 -1.78 38.10
N ALA A 15 20.05 -0.75 37.50
CA ALA A 15 19.37 0.42 36.95
C ALA A 15 19.49 0.54 35.42
N LEU A 16 20.03 -0.49 34.75
CA LEU A 16 20.16 -0.52 33.28
C LEU A 16 19.14 -1.45 32.60
N ALA A 17 18.29 -2.13 33.39
CA ALA A 17 17.20 -2.97 32.89
C ALA A 17 15.83 -2.26 32.94
N THR A 18 15.70 -1.19 33.72
CA THR A 18 14.42 -0.49 33.92
C THR A 18 14.08 0.47 32.78
N THR A 19 15.07 1.02 32.07
CA THR A 19 14.83 2.02 31.02
C THR A 19 14.15 1.42 29.79
N ALA A 20 14.50 0.19 29.39
CA ALA A 20 13.88 -0.45 28.23
C ALA A 20 12.39 -0.78 28.47
N GLU A 21 12.05 -1.35 29.63
CA GLU A 21 10.64 -1.62 29.97
C GLU A 21 9.82 -0.35 30.21
N GLU A 22 10.44 0.74 30.67
CA GLU A 22 9.76 2.04 30.82
C GLU A 22 9.58 2.75 29.48
N GLU A 23 10.58 2.73 28.58
CA GLU A 23 10.44 3.27 27.21
C GLU A 23 9.40 2.48 26.39
N GLU A 24 9.41 1.15 26.47
CA GLU A 24 8.42 0.29 25.81
C GLU A 24 6.99 0.54 26.34
N LYS A 25 6.79 0.64 27.67
CA LYS A 25 5.49 1.00 28.26
C LYS A 25 5.04 2.42 27.93
N VAL A 26 5.97 3.37 27.78
CA VAL A 26 5.64 4.75 27.37
C VAL A 26 5.21 4.78 25.90
N LEU A 27 5.88 4.04 25.01
CA LEU A 27 5.48 3.87 23.60
C LEU A 27 4.10 3.20 23.47
N ASP A 28 3.87 2.11 24.18
CA ASP A 28 2.59 1.37 24.17
C ASP A 28 1.42 2.25 24.70
N SER A 29 1.71 3.20 25.61
CA SER A 29 0.74 4.19 26.09
C SER A 29 0.38 5.32 25.09
N VAL A 30 1.14 5.47 24.00
CA VAL A 30 0.96 6.53 22.99
C VAL A 30 0.20 6.02 21.76
N LEU A 31 0.17 4.71 21.52
CA LEU A 31 -0.53 4.12 20.39
C LEU A 31 -2.05 4.17 20.59
N ARG A 32 -2.75 4.82 19.65
CA ARG A 32 -4.22 4.90 19.66
C ARG A 32 -4.82 3.53 19.38
N ASP A 33 -5.73 3.09 20.27
CA ASP A 33 -6.51 1.86 20.07
C ASP A 33 -7.16 1.79 18.69
N ARG A 34 -7.08 0.61 18.07
CA ARG A 34 -7.52 0.33 16.70
C ARG A 34 -8.86 -0.43 16.63
N SER A 35 -9.47 -0.81 17.76
CA SER A 35 -10.73 -1.58 17.78
C SER A 35 -11.86 -0.92 16.95
N HIS A 36 -11.93 0.42 16.99
CA HIS A 36 -12.86 1.22 16.19
C HIS A 36 -12.74 1.01 14.66
N ILE A 37 -11.57 0.59 14.14
CA ILE A 37 -11.37 0.29 12.71
C ILE A 37 -12.13 -0.98 12.34
N ASP A 38 -12.00 -2.04 13.15
CA ASP A 38 -12.65 -3.32 12.92
C ASP A 38 -14.18 -3.21 13.01
N GLU A 39 -14.67 -2.39 13.96
CA GLU A 39 -16.09 -2.06 14.13
C GLU A 39 -16.62 -1.23 12.94
N THR A 40 -15.95 -0.12 12.61
CA THR A 40 -16.39 0.80 11.54
C THR A 40 -16.38 0.13 10.17
N LEU A 41 -15.33 -0.64 9.86
CA LEU A 41 -15.18 -1.35 8.58
C LEU A 41 -15.83 -2.74 8.59
N ARG A 42 -16.41 -3.15 9.72
CA ARG A 42 -17.10 -4.44 9.92
C ARG A 42 -16.27 -5.63 9.44
N LEU A 43 -15.00 -5.70 9.83
CA LEU A 43 -14.07 -6.73 9.36
C LEU A 43 -14.38 -8.13 9.92
N ALA A 44 -15.19 -8.22 10.96
CA ALA A 44 -15.66 -9.47 11.55
C ALA A 44 -16.92 -10.05 10.89
N THR A 45 -17.70 -9.25 10.15
CA THR A 45 -18.92 -9.75 9.48
C THR A 45 -18.61 -10.17 8.04
N GLU A 46 -19.02 -11.38 7.68
CA GLU A 46 -19.11 -11.78 6.27
C GLU A 46 -20.36 -11.16 5.64
N GLU A 47 -20.17 -10.21 4.72
CA GLU A 47 -21.27 -9.68 3.91
C GLU A 47 -21.63 -10.65 2.76
N ASN A 48 -22.86 -10.53 2.25
CA ASN A 48 -23.38 -11.37 1.16
C ASN A 48 -22.64 -11.12 -0.19
N ALA A 49 -21.46 -11.74 -0.34
CA ALA A 49 -20.60 -11.64 -1.51
C ALA A 49 -21.30 -11.95 -2.85
N GLY A 50 -22.36 -12.77 -2.84
CA GLY A 50 -23.14 -13.14 -4.02
C GLY A 50 -23.77 -11.96 -4.76
N ASN A 51 -24.20 -10.89 -4.05
CA ASN A 51 -24.79 -9.73 -4.71
C ASN A 51 -23.72 -8.87 -5.42
N TYR A 52 -22.54 -8.73 -4.81
CA TYR A 52 -21.43 -7.98 -5.40
C TYR A 52 -20.88 -8.65 -6.66
N ALA A 53 -20.61 -9.96 -6.63
CA ALA A 53 -20.14 -10.70 -7.79
C ALA A 53 -21.13 -10.66 -8.96
N ALA A 54 -22.44 -10.79 -8.68
CA ALA A 54 -23.48 -10.66 -9.69
C ALA A 54 -23.55 -9.24 -10.29
N ALA A 55 -23.36 -8.20 -9.48
CA ALA A 55 -23.32 -6.82 -9.94
C ALA A 55 -22.11 -6.55 -10.85
N LEU A 56 -20.92 -7.04 -10.51
CA LEU A 56 -19.72 -6.94 -11.34
C LEU A 56 -19.90 -7.67 -12.68
N GLN A 57 -20.43 -8.89 -12.67
CA GLN A 57 -20.67 -9.65 -13.91
C GLN A 57 -21.72 -8.95 -14.81
N LYS A 58 -22.74 -8.31 -14.22
CA LYS A 58 -23.69 -7.47 -14.95
C LYS A 58 -23.03 -6.23 -15.55
N LEU A 59 -22.16 -5.54 -14.80
CA LEU A 59 -21.41 -4.38 -15.29
C LEU A 59 -20.50 -4.75 -16.46
N ARG A 60 -19.74 -5.85 -16.34
CA ARG A 60 -18.92 -6.44 -17.40
C ARG A 60 -19.74 -6.74 -18.66
N THR A 61 -20.92 -7.34 -18.48
CA THR A 61 -21.85 -7.64 -19.59
C THR A 61 -22.33 -6.38 -20.30
N ILE A 62 -22.66 -5.31 -19.56
CA ILE A 62 -23.08 -4.01 -20.13
C ILE A 62 -21.91 -3.37 -20.89
N TYR A 63 -20.69 -3.40 -20.35
CA TYR A 63 -19.52 -2.83 -21.01
C TYR A 63 -19.27 -3.47 -22.39
N HIS A 64 -19.13 -4.80 -22.45
CA HIS A 64 -18.84 -5.50 -23.70
C HIS A 64 -19.97 -5.46 -24.73
N ASN A 65 -21.25 -5.48 -24.29
CA ASN A 65 -22.39 -5.51 -25.21
C ASN A 65 -22.84 -4.12 -25.69
N SER A 66 -22.67 -3.07 -24.89
CA SER A 66 -23.28 -1.75 -25.16
C SER A 66 -22.28 -0.61 -25.27
N ILE A 67 -21.17 -0.64 -24.52
CA ILE A 67 -20.20 0.47 -24.48
C ILE A 67 -19.08 0.24 -25.50
N LYS A 68 -18.39 -0.91 -25.41
CA LYS A 68 -17.26 -1.27 -26.28
C LYS A 68 -17.56 -1.18 -27.79
N PRO A 69 -18.74 -1.60 -28.31
CA PRO A 69 -19.06 -1.42 -29.73
C PRO A 69 -19.16 0.05 -30.15
N MET A 70 -19.60 0.94 -29.25
CA MET A 70 -19.66 2.39 -29.49
C MET A 70 -18.27 3.02 -29.42
N GLU A 71 -17.41 2.59 -28.48
CA GLU A 71 -16.02 3.04 -28.40
C GLU A 71 -15.27 2.76 -29.71
N HIS A 72 -15.44 1.56 -30.28
CA HIS A 72 -14.89 1.20 -31.59
C HIS A 72 -15.54 1.99 -32.75
N ALA A 73 -16.88 2.03 -32.83
CA ALA A 73 -17.59 2.66 -33.95
C ALA A 73 -17.28 4.15 -34.10
N TYR A 74 -17.11 4.86 -32.99
CA TYR A 74 -16.80 6.30 -32.97
C TYR A 74 -15.32 6.62 -32.75
N LYS A 75 -14.43 5.62 -32.79
CA LYS A 75 -12.98 5.80 -32.53
C LYS A 75 -12.71 6.57 -31.24
N TYR A 76 -13.49 6.30 -30.19
CA TYR A 76 -13.49 7.08 -28.94
C TYR A 76 -12.11 7.16 -28.28
N ASN A 77 -11.33 6.08 -28.40
CA ASN A 77 -9.95 5.98 -27.92
C ASN A 77 -9.00 6.94 -28.63
N GLU A 78 -9.23 7.24 -29.93
CA GLU A 78 -8.44 8.24 -30.68
C GLU A 78 -8.74 9.68 -30.25
N LEU A 79 -9.89 9.91 -29.61
CA LEU A 79 -10.34 11.23 -29.14
C LEU A 79 -9.93 11.54 -27.69
N ARG A 80 -9.52 10.53 -26.92
CA ARG A 80 -9.08 10.70 -25.52
C ARG A 80 -7.56 10.70 -25.41
N GLN A 81 -6.99 11.86 -25.13
CA GLN A 81 -5.56 11.97 -24.76
C GLN A 81 -5.18 11.16 -23.51
N HIS A 82 -6.16 10.86 -22.65
CA HIS A 82 -5.99 10.10 -21.42
C HIS A 82 -6.99 8.96 -21.38
N GLU A 83 -6.57 7.84 -21.94
CA GLU A 83 -7.26 6.56 -21.77
C GLU A 83 -7.03 6.00 -20.39
N ILE A 84 -8.01 5.21 -19.96
CA ILE A 84 -7.85 4.35 -18.80
C ILE A 84 -7.01 3.11 -19.21
N SER A 85 -7.07 2.62 -20.47
CA SER A 85 -6.48 1.30 -20.82
C SER A 85 -6.02 0.95 -22.28
N ALA A 86 -5.69 1.81 -23.28
CA ALA A 86 -5.44 1.27 -24.66
C ALA A 86 -4.52 2.02 -25.68
N TYR A 87 -3.37 2.58 -25.27
CA TYR A 87 -2.61 3.56 -26.09
C TYR A 87 -2.32 3.10 -27.55
N PRO A 88 -2.45 3.99 -28.56
CA PRO A 88 -2.39 3.61 -29.97
C PRO A 88 -1.18 2.74 -30.32
N GLY A 89 -1.44 1.51 -30.78
CA GLY A 89 -0.42 0.51 -31.14
C GLY A 89 -0.36 -0.69 -30.20
N ARG A 90 -0.97 -0.64 -29.01
CA ARG A 90 -1.27 -1.84 -28.20
C ARG A 90 -2.72 -1.82 -27.75
N THR A 91 -3.55 -2.62 -28.40
CA THR A 91 -4.81 -3.05 -27.80
C THR A 91 -4.47 -3.94 -26.60
N LEU A 92 -4.43 -3.35 -25.41
CA LEU A 92 -4.54 -4.11 -24.16
C LEU A 92 -5.85 -4.92 -24.30
N GLY A 93 -5.70 -6.24 -24.36
CA GLY A 93 -6.81 -7.12 -24.68
C GLY A 93 -7.90 -7.06 -23.61
N ASP A 94 -9.07 -7.61 -23.92
CA ASP A 94 -10.29 -7.62 -23.10
C ASP A 94 -10.08 -7.90 -21.59
N SER A 95 -9.03 -8.66 -21.25
CA SER A 95 -8.59 -8.91 -19.88
C SER A 95 -8.22 -7.67 -19.05
N ALA A 96 -7.76 -6.57 -19.66
CA ALA A 96 -7.32 -5.37 -18.94
C ALA A 96 -8.50 -4.55 -18.42
N THR A 97 -9.49 -4.28 -19.28
CA THR A 97 -10.74 -3.62 -18.87
C THR A 97 -11.60 -4.50 -17.97
N ASP A 98 -11.58 -5.83 -18.17
CA ASP A 98 -12.14 -6.78 -17.20
C ASP A 98 -11.44 -6.70 -15.84
N GLY A 99 -10.10 -6.55 -15.82
CA GLY A 99 -9.29 -6.36 -14.62
C GLY A 99 -9.54 -5.04 -13.88
N GLU A 100 -9.94 -3.98 -14.59
CA GLU A 100 -10.40 -2.72 -13.97
C GLU A 100 -11.76 -2.89 -13.29
N ILE A 101 -12.73 -3.51 -13.99
CA ILE A 101 -14.09 -3.76 -13.47
C ILE A 101 -14.06 -4.69 -12.25
N THR A 102 -13.18 -5.68 -12.23
CA THR A 102 -13.07 -6.68 -11.15
C THR A 102 -12.03 -6.33 -10.08
N SER A 103 -11.37 -5.17 -10.20
CA SER A 103 -10.38 -4.69 -9.23
C SER A 103 -10.97 -4.48 -7.83
N LYS A 104 -10.15 -4.71 -6.80
CA LYS A 104 -10.49 -4.22 -5.44
C LYS A 104 -10.41 -2.70 -5.41
N PRO A 105 -11.25 -2.01 -4.62
CA PRO A 105 -11.09 -0.59 -4.36
C PRO A 105 -9.67 -0.23 -3.92
N MET A 106 -9.06 0.75 -4.59
CA MET A 106 -7.73 1.26 -4.28
C MET A 106 -7.81 2.57 -3.51
N VAL A 107 -7.01 2.69 -2.44
CA VAL A 107 -6.86 3.91 -1.65
C VAL A 107 -5.44 4.45 -1.83
N LEU A 108 -5.34 5.60 -2.49
CA LEU A 108 -4.09 6.26 -2.86
C LEU A 108 -3.75 7.38 -1.86
N PHE A 109 -2.59 7.31 -1.21
CA PHE A 109 -2.13 8.35 -0.30
C PHE A 109 -1.27 9.37 -1.05
N LEU A 110 -1.81 10.57 -1.25
CA LEU A 110 -1.12 11.70 -1.88
C LEU A 110 -0.78 12.78 -0.86
N GLY A 111 0.37 13.40 -1.03
CA GLY A 111 0.76 14.58 -0.27
C GLY A 111 2.27 14.81 -0.27
N PRO A 112 2.71 15.90 0.37
CA PRO A 112 4.13 16.18 0.58
C PRO A 112 4.88 15.07 1.32
N TRP A 113 6.18 15.25 1.44
CA TRP A 113 7.01 14.42 2.32
C TRP A 113 6.72 14.76 3.80
N SER A 114 6.80 13.74 4.66
CA SER A 114 6.64 13.84 6.13
C SER A 114 5.25 14.20 6.65
N VAL A 115 4.22 14.20 5.80
CA VAL A 115 2.80 14.36 6.21
C VAL A 115 2.15 13.07 6.75
N GLY A 116 2.93 12.00 6.96
CA GLY A 116 2.45 10.77 7.60
C GLY A 116 1.76 9.74 6.70
N LYS A 117 2.01 9.72 5.39
CA LYS A 117 1.39 8.77 4.43
C LYS A 117 1.63 7.31 4.80
N SER A 118 2.90 6.90 4.83
CA SER A 118 3.34 5.55 5.24
C SER A 118 2.95 5.24 6.69
N SER A 119 3.00 6.24 7.58
CA SER A 119 2.56 6.15 8.97
C SER A 119 1.06 5.85 9.11
N MET A 120 0.22 6.44 8.25
CA MET A 120 -1.22 6.16 8.19
C MET A 120 -1.48 4.73 7.72
N ILE A 121 -0.73 4.23 6.72
CA ILE A 121 -0.84 2.84 6.28
C ILE A 121 -0.41 1.87 7.38
N ASN A 122 0.72 2.13 8.06
CA ASN A 122 1.17 1.34 9.21
C ASN A 122 0.13 1.35 10.35
N TYR A 123 -0.54 2.47 10.59
CA TYR A 123 -1.62 2.57 11.57
C TYR A 123 -2.90 1.80 11.14
N LEU A 124 -3.32 1.91 9.88
CA LEU A 124 -4.49 1.19 9.37
C LEU A 124 -4.28 -0.32 9.38
N LEU A 125 -3.09 -0.78 8.99
CA LEU A 125 -2.72 -2.20 8.92
C LEU A 125 -2.13 -2.77 10.23
N GLY A 126 -1.77 -1.92 11.19
CA GLY A 126 -1.21 -2.38 12.47
C GLY A 126 0.21 -2.92 12.35
N LEU A 127 1.01 -2.33 11.45
CA LEU A 127 2.37 -2.78 11.15
C LEU A 127 3.44 -2.13 12.03
N GLN A 128 3.06 -1.25 12.96
CA GLN A 128 3.99 -0.65 13.91
C GLN A 128 4.71 -1.74 14.71
N ASP A 129 6.03 -1.58 14.86
CA ASP A 129 6.92 -2.50 15.58
C ASP A 129 6.96 -3.93 15.01
N THR A 130 6.40 -4.14 13.81
CA THR A 130 6.51 -5.39 13.07
C THR A 130 7.68 -5.35 12.07
N PRO A 131 8.26 -6.50 11.70
CA PRO A 131 9.25 -6.59 10.61
C PRO A 131 8.74 -6.14 9.23
N TYR A 132 7.45 -5.81 9.11
CA TYR A 132 6.76 -5.43 7.87
C TYR A 132 6.31 -3.97 7.88
N GLN A 133 6.71 -3.19 8.89
CA GLN A 133 6.48 -1.75 8.97
C GLN A 133 7.02 -1.05 7.71
N LEU A 134 6.18 -0.24 7.04
CA LEU A 134 6.65 0.64 5.98
C LEU A 134 7.62 1.68 6.58
N TYR A 135 8.71 1.97 5.88
CA TYR A 135 9.76 2.85 6.38
C TYR A 135 9.24 4.27 6.63
N THR A 136 9.28 4.70 7.89
CA THR A 136 8.83 6.02 8.36
C THR A 136 9.99 6.75 9.02
N GLY A 137 10.64 7.64 8.28
CA GLY A 137 11.81 8.40 8.72
C GLY A 137 11.75 9.88 8.28
N ALA A 138 12.79 10.64 8.64
CA ALA A 138 12.88 12.07 8.31
C ALA A 138 13.58 12.36 6.97
N GLU A 139 14.30 11.37 6.43
CA GLU A 139 14.93 11.38 5.10
C GLU A 139 13.91 11.01 3.99
N PRO A 140 14.22 11.12 2.67
CA PRO A 140 13.23 10.86 1.63
C PRO A 140 12.88 9.37 1.60
N THR A 141 11.82 8.99 2.32
CA THR A 141 11.55 7.59 2.68
C THR A 141 10.85 6.75 1.62
N THR A 142 10.33 7.39 0.59
CA THR A 142 9.63 6.76 -0.54
C THR A 142 10.09 7.41 -1.83
N SER A 143 11.09 6.82 -2.49
CA SER A 143 11.40 7.09 -3.90
C SER A 143 10.49 6.29 -4.83
N GLU A 144 9.81 5.29 -4.28
CA GLU A 144 9.01 4.27 -4.96
C GLU A 144 7.51 4.45 -4.68
N PHE A 145 6.69 4.03 -5.63
CA PHE A 145 5.27 3.77 -5.45
C PHE A 145 5.12 2.38 -4.81
N THR A 146 4.59 2.33 -3.59
CA THR A 146 4.41 1.06 -2.87
C THR A 146 2.94 0.66 -2.87
N VAL A 147 2.64 -0.50 -3.45
CA VAL A 147 1.29 -1.08 -3.53
C VAL A 147 1.17 -2.20 -2.50
N ILE A 148 0.40 -1.96 -1.44
CA ILE A 148 0.17 -2.93 -0.37
C ILE A 148 -1.15 -3.65 -0.64
N MET A 149 -1.07 -4.96 -0.85
CA MET A 149 -2.17 -5.81 -1.30
C MET A 149 -2.20 -7.13 -0.53
N HIS A 150 -3.32 -7.85 -0.60
CA HIS A 150 -3.45 -9.15 0.06
C HIS A 150 -2.66 -10.24 -0.67
N GLY A 151 -2.03 -11.13 0.11
CA GLY A 151 -1.51 -12.41 -0.38
C GLY A 151 -1.31 -13.38 0.79
N ASP A 152 -1.23 -14.68 0.49
CA ASP A 152 -1.17 -15.74 1.52
C ASP A 152 0.07 -15.66 2.44
N LYS A 153 1.12 -14.97 1.99
CA LYS A 153 2.42 -14.83 2.65
C LYS A 153 2.97 -13.44 2.44
N VAL A 154 3.79 -12.97 3.38
CA VAL A 154 4.48 -11.70 3.20
C VAL A 154 5.58 -11.84 2.15
N ARG A 155 5.52 -11.04 1.08
CA ARG A 155 6.57 -10.96 0.05
C ARG A 155 6.58 -9.62 -0.67
N SER A 156 7.75 -9.24 -1.15
CA SER A 156 7.90 -8.18 -2.14
C SER A 156 7.67 -8.72 -3.55
N VAL A 157 7.12 -7.91 -4.44
CA VAL A 157 6.88 -8.20 -5.86
C VAL A 157 7.36 -7.00 -6.67
N GLU A 158 8.21 -7.24 -7.67
CA GLU A 158 8.70 -6.18 -8.55
C GLU A 158 7.58 -5.61 -9.43
N GLY A 159 7.58 -4.31 -9.70
CA GLY A 159 6.57 -3.65 -10.51
C GLY A 159 6.43 -4.23 -11.93
N ILE A 160 7.53 -4.74 -12.51
CA ILE A 160 7.50 -5.43 -13.81
C ILE A 160 6.73 -6.75 -13.74
N VAL A 161 6.87 -7.50 -12.63
CA VAL A 161 6.13 -8.74 -12.40
C VAL A 161 4.65 -8.44 -12.12
N MET A 162 4.36 -7.37 -11.36
CA MET A 162 2.99 -6.91 -11.13
C MET A 162 2.26 -6.49 -12.40
N ALA A 163 2.95 -5.82 -13.32
CA ALA A 163 2.37 -5.33 -14.57
C ALA A 163 2.17 -6.46 -15.60
N ALA A 164 3.07 -7.46 -15.62
CA ALA A 164 2.94 -8.64 -16.46
C ALA A 164 1.84 -9.61 -16.01
N ASP A 165 1.42 -9.57 -14.74
CA ASP A 165 0.36 -10.41 -14.18
C ASP A 165 -1.03 -9.87 -14.58
N SER A 166 -1.61 -10.46 -15.62
CA SER A 166 -2.95 -10.09 -16.13
C SER A 166 -4.11 -10.43 -15.18
N SER A 167 -3.87 -11.16 -14.09
CA SER A 167 -4.86 -11.31 -13.01
C SER A 167 -4.93 -10.08 -12.09
N ARG A 168 -3.98 -9.14 -12.22
CA ARG A 168 -3.93 -7.88 -11.49
C ARG A 168 -4.25 -6.69 -12.40
N SER A 169 -4.81 -5.65 -11.79
CA SER A 169 -5.19 -4.40 -12.46
C SER A 169 -4.00 -3.45 -12.70
N PHE A 170 -2.77 -3.96 -12.79
CA PHE A 170 -1.53 -3.16 -12.91
C PHE A 170 -0.89 -3.18 -14.30
N SER A 171 -1.36 -4.03 -15.22
CA SER A 171 -0.86 -4.04 -16.61
C SER A 171 -0.99 -2.68 -17.36
N PRO A 172 -1.95 -1.78 -17.06
CA PRO A 172 -1.96 -0.44 -17.64
C PRO A 172 -0.77 0.45 -17.21
N LEU A 173 0.03 0.04 -16.22
CA LEU A 173 1.23 0.76 -15.78
C LEU A 173 2.44 0.51 -16.68
N GLU A 174 2.44 -0.53 -17.53
CA GLU A 174 3.49 -0.75 -18.55
C GLU A 174 3.72 0.48 -19.44
N LYS A 175 2.67 1.29 -19.67
CA LYS A 175 2.72 2.50 -20.49
C LYS A 175 3.70 3.57 -19.99
N PHE A 176 4.06 3.54 -18.71
CA PHE A 176 5.05 4.46 -18.14
C PHE A 176 6.50 3.99 -18.34
N GLY A 177 6.70 2.79 -18.90
CA GLY A 177 7.99 2.22 -19.24
C GLY A 177 8.77 1.66 -18.05
N GLN A 178 9.90 1.01 -18.36
CA GLN A 178 10.73 0.29 -17.40
C GLN A 178 11.17 1.18 -16.21
N ASN A 179 11.61 2.42 -16.47
CA ASN A 179 12.05 3.38 -15.44
C ASN A 179 10.97 3.70 -14.38
N PHE A 180 9.68 3.50 -14.68
CA PHE A 180 8.59 3.62 -13.71
C PHE A 180 8.36 2.29 -12.98
N LEU A 181 8.38 1.16 -13.71
CA LEU A 181 8.18 -0.17 -13.12
C LEU A 181 9.30 -0.56 -12.14
N GLU A 182 10.53 -0.07 -12.35
CA GLU A 182 11.65 -0.18 -11.40
C GLU A 182 11.43 0.61 -10.10
N LYS A 183 10.52 1.60 -10.13
CA LYS A 183 10.11 2.40 -8.96
C LYS A 183 8.72 2.02 -8.44
N LEU A 184 8.17 0.89 -8.91
CA LEU A 184 6.91 0.33 -8.44
C LEU A 184 7.22 -0.94 -7.66
N ILE A 185 6.79 -1.00 -6.39
CA ILE A 185 7.00 -2.15 -5.51
C ILE A 185 5.64 -2.62 -5.02
N GLY A 186 5.39 -3.93 -5.14
CA GLY A 186 4.28 -4.61 -4.51
C GLY A 186 4.69 -5.21 -3.18
N ILE A 187 3.88 -5.02 -2.15
CA ILE A 187 3.99 -5.75 -0.89
C ILE A 187 2.70 -6.56 -0.72
N GLU A 188 2.84 -7.88 -0.80
CA GLU A 188 1.77 -8.80 -0.44
C GLU A 188 1.88 -9.17 1.04
N MET A 189 0.76 -9.25 1.75
CA MET A 189 0.70 -9.80 3.12
C MET A 189 -0.71 -10.31 3.49
N PRO A 190 -0.84 -11.30 4.39
CA PRO A 190 -2.12 -11.80 4.85
C PRO A 190 -2.73 -10.83 5.87
N HIS A 191 -3.68 -10.02 5.44
CA HIS A 191 -4.38 -9.06 6.31
C HIS A 191 -5.84 -8.87 5.89
N LYS A 192 -6.78 -8.89 6.85
CA LYS A 192 -8.24 -8.83 6.60
C LYS A 192 -8.69 -7.57 5.87
N LEU A 193 -8.10 -6.41 6.18
CA LEU A 193 -8.43 -5.18 5.46
C LEU A 193 -8.01 -5.27 3.98
N LEU A 194 -6.88 -5.94 3.69
CA LEU A 194 -6.38 -6.08 2.31
C LEU A 194 -7.20 -7.09 1.49
N GLU A 195 -8.00 -7.95 2.13
CA GLU A 195 -9.00 -8.77 1.45
C GLU A 195 -10.03 -7.88 0.73
N ARG A 196 -10.31 -6.68 1.27
CA ARG A 196 -11.33 -5.75 0.79
C ARG A 196 -10.77 -4.57 0.00
N VAL A 197 -9.59 -4.04 0.33
CA VAL A 197 -8.98 -2.87 -0.33
C VAL A 197 -7.49 -3.08 -0.66
N THR A 198 -6.97 -2.30 -1.59
CA THR A 198 -5.53 -2.18 -1.85
C THR A 198 -5.06 -0.78 -1.48
N PHE A 199 -3.95 -0.66 -0.76
CA PHE A 199 -3.37 0.65 -0.44
C PHE A 199 -2.22 0.97 -1.40
N VAL A 200 -2.08 2.24 -1.76
CA VAL A 200 -0.96 2.74 -2.56
C VAL A 200 -0.34 3.93 -1.84
N ASP A 201 0.89 3.75 -1.36
CA ASP A 201 1.75 4.84 -0.90
C ASP A 201 2.48 5.45 -2.09
N THR A 202 2.62 6.78 -2.11
CA THR A 202 3.34 7.47 -3.18
C THR A 202 4.56 8.21 -2.65
N PRO A 203 5.57 8.46 -3.51
CA PRO A 203 6.60 9.43 -3.21
C PRO A 203 6.03 10.77 -2.71
N GLY A 204 6.77 11.42 -1.79
CA GLY A 204 6.41 12.73 -1.29
C GLY A 204 6.47 13.80 -2.38
N ILE A 205 5.40 14.57 -2.54
CA ILE A 205 5.38 15.68 -3.49
C ILE A 205 6.30 16.79 -2.99
N ILE A 206 7.24 17.25 -3.83
CA ILE A 206 8.15 18.36 -3.50
C ILE A 206 7.39 19.68 -3.64
N GLU A 207 7.16 20.37 -2.52
CA GLU A 207 6.46 21.68 -2.51
C GLU A 207 7.34 22.84 -3.01
N ASN A 208 8.67 22.73 -2.86
CA ASN A 208 9.62 23.80 -3.17
C ASN A 208 10.65 23.38 -4.23
N ARG A 209 10.69 24.09 -5.37
CA ARG A 209 11.66 23.83 -6.46
C ARG A 209 13.13 23.82 -6.01
N LYS A 210 13.49 24.53 -4.93
CA LYS A 210 14.86 24.53 -4.35
C LYS A 210 15.29 23.22 -3.69
N GLN A 211 14.35 22.31 -3.39
CA GLN A 211 14.67 20.94 -2.94
C GLN A 211 14.83 19.97 -4.11
N GLN A 212 14.58 20.40 -5.35
CA GLN A 212 14.70 19.58 -6.55
C GLN A 212 16.14 19.56 -7.12
N GLU A 213 17.02 20.40 -6.57
CA GLU A 213 18.43 20.59 -6.97
C GLU A 213 19.43 20.13 -5.89
N ARG A 214 18.97 19.39 -4.87
CA ARG A 214 19.78 18.82 -3.79
C ARG A 214 19.66 17.30 -3.77
#